data_AF-A0A444ZJS3-F1
#
_entry.id   AF-A0A444ZJS3-F1
#
_cell.length_a   1.000
_cell.length_b   1.000
_cell.length_c   1.000
_cell.angle_alpha   90.00
_cell.angle_beta   90.00
_cell.angle_gamma   90.00
#
_symmetry.space_group_name_H-M   'P 1'
#
loop_
_entity.id
_entity.type
_entity.pdbx_description
1 polymer ?
#
loop_
_entity_poly.entity_id
_entity_poly.type
_entity_poly.pdbx_seq_one_letter_code
_entity_poly.pdbx_strand_id
1 'polypeptide(L)'
;MKSNTNTKLILLHPSSLHPSNHHRLLFLLFLTFFTLLFTFTLFTTVNVPSSSTTTPSISTFSPLPPSISKALLHYATTSNTTIATTKPMSPSETNAIASTLLRTPHPPNFLIFGLTHESLLWAALNHRGGRTVFVDEIEYIISKFEQNNPGIEAYDVQLTTKVTEHKNLLSHAKKHSRKDCRPVQNLLFSECKLAINDLPNHIYEVPWDVILVDGPRGYFPGAPGRMAPIFTAAVLARSKKPPGKKTHVFVHDLGREVEAVFSKEFLCRENMVERVDSLGHFVLESEIENRESFGFCRNSSYPLSSSSSSSSSMPS
;
A
#
# COMPACT_ATOMS: atom_id res chain seq x y z
N MET A 1 0.82 -97.11 -16.41
CA MET A 1 2.13 -97.80 -16.51
C MET A 1 3.19 -96.93 -15.86
N LYS A 2 4.11 -97.58 -15.13
CA LYS A 2 5.30 -97.01 -14.48
C LYS A 2 6.15 -96.17 -15.45
N SER A 3 6.78 -95.11 -14.96
CA SER A 3 8.24 -95.10 -14.73
C SER A 3 8.70 -93.76 -14.18
N ASN A 4 9.54 -93.83 -13.15
CA ASN A 4 10.27 -92.74 -12.53
C ASN A 4 11.74 -92.86 -13.00
N THR A 5 12.36 -91.79 -13.47
CA THR A 5 13.84 -91.70 -13.53
C THR A 5 14.28 -90.26 -13.28
N ASN A 6 14.91 -90.06 -12.14
CA ASN A 6 15.71 -88.88 -11.79
C ASN A 6 16.95 -88.79 -12.70
N THR A 7 17.44 -87.57 -12.99
CA THR A 7 18.72 -87.01 -12.46
C THR A 7 19.10 -85.73 -13.25
N LYS A 8 19.21 -84.57 -12.59
CA LYS A 8 20.41 -83.69 -12.56
C LYS A 8 20.10 -82.31 -11.96
N LEU A 9 20.96 -81.93 -11.03
CA LEU A 9 21.06 -80.70 -10.25
C LEU A 9 21.29 -79.46 -11.14
N ILE A 10 20.59 -78.35 -10.87
CA ILE A 10 21.10 -76.98 -11.10
C ILE A 10 20.67 -76.07 -9.93
N LEU A 11 21.66 -75.74 -9.11
CA LEU A 11 21.93 -74.53 -8.30
C LEU A 11 20.78 -73.55 -7.97
N LEU A 12 20.41 -73.46 -6.70
CA LEU A 12 19.68 -72.33 -6.12
C LEU A 12 20.67 -71.28 -5.61
N HIS A 13 20.53 -70.04 -6.10
CA HIS A 13 21.15 -68.85 -5.49
C HIS A 13 20.25 -68.35 -4.34
N PRO A 14 20.73 -68.26 -3.09
CA PRO A 14 20.03 -67.55 -2.04
C PRO A 14 20.46 -66.07 -2.09
N SER A 15 19.59 -65.20 -2.59
CA SER A 15 19.71 -63.77 -2.33
C SER A 15 19.16 -63.49 -0.94
N SER A 16 20.07 -63.04 -0.10
CA SER A 16 19.93 -62.64 1.27
C SER A 16 19.04 -61.40 1.47
N LEU A 17 18.78 -61.14 2.77
CA LEU A 17 18.50 -59.86 3.42
C LEU A 17 17.05 -59.63 3.85
N HIS A 18 16.80 -59.79 5.15
CA HIS A 18 16.55 -58.60 5.98
C HIS A 18 16.78 -58.85 7.49
N PRO A 19 17.73 -58.15 8.13
CA PRO A 19 17.67 -57.76 9.53
C PRO A 19 17.23 -56.29 9.64
N SER A 20 16.54 -55.85 10.72
CA SER A 20 16.64 -54.47 11.28
C SER A 20 15.46 -54.01 12.18
N ASN A 21 14.97 -54.83 13.13
CA ASN A 21 14.00 -54.34 14.12
C ASN A 21 14.64 -53.43 15.19
N HIS A 22 15.96 -53.54 15.41
CA HIS A 22 16.67 -52.77 16.45
C HIS A 22 16.79 -51.27 16.14
N HIS A 23 17.02 -50.88 14.89
CA HIS A 23 17.20 -49.47 14.52
C HIS A 23 15.90 -48.66 14.64
N ARG A 24 14.74 -49.28 14.36
CA ARG A 24 13.43 -48.64 14.52
C ARG A 24 13.08 -48.42 16.00
N LEU A 25 13.39 -49.41 16.85
CA LEU A 25 13.18 -49.28 18.29
C LEU A 25 14.09 -48.20 18.89
N LEU A 26 15.36 -48.14 18.48
CA LEU A 26 16.30 -47.12 18.93
C LEU A 26 15.88 -45.71 18.50
N PHE A 27 15.36 -45.57 17.28
CA PHE A 27 14.84 -44.29 16.78
C PHE A 27 13.62 -43.80 17.56
N LEU A 28 12.70 -44.70 17.94
CA LEU A 28 11.54 -44.35 18.76
C LEU A 28 11.92 -43.94 20.18
N LEU A 29 12.90 -44.63 20.78
CA LEU A 29 13.45 -44.25 22.10
C LEU A 29 14.16 -42.88 22.04
N PHE A 30 14.86 -42.59 20.95
CA PHE A 30 15.50 -41.30 20.73
C PHE A 30 14.45 -40.18 20.61
N LEU A 31 13.43 -40.36 19.78
CA LEU A 31 12.39 -39.34 19.57
C LEU A 31 11.61 -39.04 20.86
N THR A 32 11.26 -40.08 21.62
CA THR A 32 10.57 -39.92 22.92
C THR A 32 11.43 -39.19 23.94
N PHE A 33 12.71 -39.52 24.05
CA PHE A 33 13.65 -38.82 24.94
C PHE A 33 13.74 -37.31 24.63
N PHE A 34 13.88 -36.94 23.35
CA PHE A 34 13.95 -35.52 22.96
C PHE A 34 12.64 -34.77 23.19
N THR A 35 11.48 -35.40 22.96
CA THR A 35 10.18 -34.77 23.29
C THR A 35 10.02 -34.53 24.79
N LEU A 36 10.46 -35.47 25.63
CA LEU A 36 10.41 -35.34 27.09
C LEU A 36 11.35 -34.25 27.59
N LEU A 37 12.56 -34.17 27.02
CA LEU A 37 13.51 -33.09 27.32
C LEU A 37 12.95 -31.72 26.95
N PHE A 38 12.31 -31.59 25.78
CA PHE A 38 11.70 -30.34 25.30
C PHE A 38 10.52 -29.90 26.17
N THR A 39 9.67 -30.83 26.61
CA THR A 39 8.58 -30.49 27.54
C THR A 39 9.12 -30.10 28.93
N PHE A 40 10.16 -30.78 29.42
CA PHE A 40 10.80 -30.44 30.70
C PHE A 40 11.48 -29.05 30.68
N THR A 41 12.13 -28.66 29.58
CA THR A 41 12.66 -27.29 29.42
C THR A 41 11.55 -26.24 29.31
N LEU A 42 10.41 -26.57 28.70
CA LEU A 42 9.26 -25.67 28.66
C LEU A 42 8.64 -25.45 30.06
N PHE A 43 8.52 -26.51 30.87
CA PHE A 43 7.98 -26.39 32.24
C PHE A 43 8.96 -25.73 33.22
N THR A 44 10.27 -25.90 33.04
CA THR A 44 11.29 -25.28 33.91
C THR A 44 11.54 -23.80 33.58
N THR A 45 11.23 -23.34 32.36
CA THR A 45 11.34 -21.92 31.96
C THR A 45 10.11 -21.07 32.32
N VAL A 46 8.96 -21.69 32.59
CA VAL A 46 7.71 -20.97 32.92
C VAL A 46 7.58 -20.66 34.42
N ASN A 47 8.38 -21.28 35.30
CA ASN A 47 8.26 -21.16 36.76
C ASN A 47 9.51 -20.61 37.46
N VAL A 48 10.14 -19.56 36.92
CA VAL A 48 11.10 -18.74 37.69
C VAL A 48 10.31 -17.63 38.40
N PRO A 49 10.07 -17.70 39.73
CA PRO A 49 9.61 -16.55 40.47
C PRO A 49 10.74 -15.52 40.45
N SER A 50 10.51 -14.41 39.75
CA SER A 50 11.42 -13.27 39.79
C SER A 50 11.45 -12.71 41.21
N SER A 51 12.56 -12.92 41.90
CA SER A 51 12.88 -12.25 43.16
C SER A 51 12.73 -10.75 42.94
N SER A 52 11.78 -10.14 43.64
CA SER A 52 11.56 -8.69 43.65
C SER A 52 12.69 -8.02 44.41
N THR A 53 13.82 -7.82 43.75
CA THR A 53 14.82 -6.87 44.20
C THR A 53 14.32 -5.49 43.80
N THR A 54 13.84 -4.71 44.77
CA THR A 54 13.55 -3.29 44.60
C THR A 54 14.87 -2.55 44.34
N THR A 55 15.27 -2.53 43.07
CA THR A 55 16.25 -1.58 42.57
C THR A 55 15.54 -0.24 42.32
N PRO A 56 16.16 0.89 42.67
CA PRO A 56 15.59 2.20 42.35
C PRO A 56 15.46 2.28 40.83
N SER A 57 14.31 2.77 40.36
CA SER A 57 14.00 2.99 38.96
C SER A 57 14.99 4.00 38.36
N ILE A 58 16.12 3.49 37.87
CA ILE A 58 16.94 4.22 36.91
C ILE A 58 15.99 4.47 35.73
N SER A 59 15.78 5.75 35.40
CA SER A 59 15.03 6.16 34.23
C SER A 59 15.61 5.44 33.01
N THR A 60 15.00 4.33 32.61
CA THR A 60 15.37 3.61 31.39
C THR A 60 15.04 4.57 30.25
N PHE A 61 16.07 5.22 29.70
CA PHE A 61 15.95 5.93 28.45
C PHE A 61 15.38 4.94 27.44
N SER A 62 14.11 5.10 27.09
CA SER A 62 13.52 4.32 26.02
C SER A 62 14.18 4.81 24.73
N PRO A 63 14.85 3.93 23.96
CA PRO A 63 15.47 4.35 22.72
C PRO A 63 14.38 4.92 21.79
N LEU A 64 14.73 5.96 21.03
CA LEU A 64 13.84 6.51 20.02
C LEU A 64 13.40 5.40 19.05
N PRO A 65 12.12 5.36 18.63
CA PRO A 65 11.66 4.41 17.62
C PRO A 65 12.58 4.39 16.38
N PRO A 66 12.88 3.20 15.81
CA PRO A 66 13.81 3.10 14.68
C PRO A 66 13.47 4.00 13.50
N SER A 67 12.17 4.15 13.17
CA SER A 67 11.71 5.04 12.09
C SER A 67 12.06 6.51 12.35
N ILE A 68 11.92 6.98 13.61
CA ILE A 68 12.26 8.35 13.99
C ILE A 68 13.76 8.57 13.94
N SER A 69 14.55 7.71 14.59
CA SER A 69 16.02 7.80 14.59
C SER A 69 16.58 7.84 13.18
N LYS A 70 15.99 7.03 12.29
CA LYS A 70 16.39 6.96 10.89
C LYS A 70 16.01 8.19 10.09
N ALA A 71 14.78 8.70 10.24
CA ALA A 71 14.36 9.93 9.58
C ALA A 71 15.26 11.10 10.02
N LEU A 72 15.52 11.23 11.33
CA LEU A 72 16.44 12.25 11.87
C LEU A 72 17.84 12.12 11.27
N LEU A 73 18.42 10.93 11.26
CA LEU A 73 19.74 10.70 10.66
C LEU A 73 19.71 11.04 9.16
N HIS A 74 18.73 10.53 8.41
CA HIS A 74 18.60 10.76 6.98
C HIS A 74 18.56 12.25 6.64
N TYR A 75 17.67 13.03 7.26
CA TYR A 75 17.54 14.46 6.96
C TYR A 75 18.66 15.32 7.57
N ALA A 76 19.35 14.85 8.62
CA ALA A 76 20.52 15.55 9.16
C ALA A 76 21.77 15.35 8.30
N THR A 77 21.92 14.19 7.66
CA THR A 77 23.10 13.86 6.85
C THR A 77 22.91 14.10 5.35
N THR A 78 21.66 14.18 4.89
CA THR A 78 21.36 14.49 3.49
C THR A 78 21.45 16.00 3.30
N SER A 79 22.60 16.48 2.82
CA SER A 79 22.71 17.83 2.29
C SER A 79 21.69 18.01 1.15
N ASN A 80 21.16 19.23 0.97
CA ASN A 80 20.26 19.66 -0.13
C ASN A 80 20.87 19.49 -1.56
N THR A 81 21.85 18.61 -1.73
CA THR A 81 22.55 18.28 -2.96
C THR A 81 21.72 17.27 -3.76
N THR A 82 20.80 17.79 -4.57
CA THR A 82 20.56 17.44 -5.99
C THR A 82 20.46 15.98 -6.47
N ILE A 83 20.43 14.96 -5.60
CA ILE A 83 20.32 13.55 -6.01
C ILE A 83 18.86 13.09 -6.14
N ALA A 84 17.91 13.82 -5.55
CA ALA A 84 16.49 13.64 -5.84
C ALA A 84 16.09 14.56 -6.99
N THR A 85 15.82 14.00 -8.16
CA THR A 85 15.23 14.70 -9.33
C THR A 85 13.79 15.22 -9.09
N THR A 86 13.37 15.33 -7.83
CA THR A 86 12.06 15.80 -7.35
C THR A 86 12.22 17.03 -6.49
N LYS A 87 11.41 18.04 -6.75
CA LYS A 87 11.19 19.15 -5.82
C LYS A 87 10.52 18.57 -4.55
N PRO A 88 11.13 18.70 -3.36
CA PRO A 88 10.49 18.31 -2.10
C PRO A 88 9.22 19.12 -1.84
N MET A 89 8.33 18.60 -1.00
CA MET A 89 7.18 19.37 -0.51
C MET A 89 7.64 20.62 0.26
N SER A 90 6.86 21.68 0.20
CA SER A 90 7.07 22.85 1.04
C SER A 90 6.86 22.49 2.53
N PRO A 91 7.45 23.26 3.46
CA PRO A 91 7.18 23.07 4.88
C PRO A 91 5.68 23.17 5.22
N SER A 92 4.94 24.05 4.55
CA SER A 92 3.50 24.22 4.75
C SER A 92 2.71 23.00 4.28
N GLU A 93 3.05 22.47 3.11
CA GLU A 93 2.45 21.24 2.56
C GLU A 93 2.71 20.04 3.50
N THR A 94 3.96 19.89 3.92
CA THR A 94 4.37 18.84 4.86
C THR A 94 3.62 18.94 6.19
N ASN A 95 3.50 20.17 6.72
CA ASN A 95 2.82 20.42 7.99
C ASN A 95 1.32 20.12 7.92
N ALA A 96 0.66 20.36 6.78
CA ALA A 96 -0.76 20.05 6.60
C ALA A 96 -1.06 18.54 6.73
N ILE A 97 -0.22 17.71 6.09
CA ILE A 97 -0.31 16.25 6.16
C ILE A 97 0.05 15.76 7.57
N ALA A 98 1.18 16.22 8.12
CA ALA A 98 1.64 15.85 9.45
C ALA A 98 0.60 16.18 10.53
N SER A 99 0.03 17.38 10.49
CA SER A 99 -1.02 17.81 11.42
C SER A 99 -2.27 16.94 11.31
N THR A 100 -2.59 16.42 10.13
CA THR A 100 -3.72 15.51 9.92
C THR A 100 -3.44 14.13 10.52
N LEU A 101 -2.26 13.56 10.28
CA LEU A 101 -1.84 12.30 10.89
C LEU A 101 -1.86 12.38 12.42
N LEU A 102 -1.31 13.45 12.99
CA LEU A 102 -1.22 13.65 14.44
C LEU A 102 -2.57 13.90 15.12
N ARG A 103 -3.56 14.45 14.40
CA ARG A 103 -4.92 14.68 14.92
C ARG A 103 -5.84 13.48 14.72
N THR A 104 -5.42 12.45 14.00
CA THR A 104 -6.23 11.25 13.82
C THR A 104 -6.34 10.51 15.17
N PRO A 105 -7.55 10.22 15.69
CA PRO A 105 -7.73 9.75 17.08
C PRO A 105 -7.13 8.38 17.40
N HIS A 106 -6.90 7.56 16.37
CA HIS A 106 -6.31 6.23 16.46
C HIS A 106 -5.11 6.16 15.52
N PRO A 107 -4.21 5.17 15.69
CA PRO A 107 -3.10 4.99 14.77
C PRO A 107 -3.62 4.86 13.33
N PRO A 108 -3.27 5.80 12.42
CA PRO A 108 -3.90 5.84 11.11
C PRO A 108 -3.36 4.76 10.18
N ASN A 109 -4.25 4.24 9.34
CA ASN A 109 -3.86 3.59 8.10
C ASN A 109 -3.53 4.67 7.07
N PHE A 110 -2.26 4.79 6.68
CA PHE A 110 -1.76 5.79 5.74
C PHE A 110 -1.24 5.12 4.46
N LEU A 111 -1.91 5.36 3.34
CA LEU A 111 -1.48 4.92 2.01
C LEU A 111 -0.81 6.06 1.26
N ILE A 112 0.35 5.80 0.67
CA ILE A 112 1.08 6.78 -0.13
C ILE A 112 1.35 6.19 -1.51
N PHE A 113 0.84 6.84 -2.55
CA PHE A 113 1.31 6.63 -3.92
C PHE A 113 2.51 7.54 -4.15
N GLY A 114 3.69 6.97 -4.38
CA GLY A 114 4.96 7.63 -4.60
C GLY A 114 5.97 7.41 -3.48
N LEU A 115 7.18 6.96 -3.85
CA LEU A 115 8.37 7.06 -3.02
C LEU A 115 9.08 8.38 -3.27
N THR A 116 8.93 9.30 -2.32
CA THR A 116 9.47 10.67 -2.41
C THR A 116 10.47 10.98 -1.30
N HIS A 117 10.99 12.19 -1.31
CA HIS A 117 11.94 12.67 -0.31
C HIS A 117 11.37 12.58 1.12
N GLU A 118 10.05 12.72 1.28
CA GLU A 118 9.33 12.71 2.56
C GLU A 118 8.98 11.30 3.07
N SER A 119 9.33 10.23 2.33
CA SER A 119 8.90 8.85 2.68
C SER A 119 9.30 8.43 4.10
N LEU A 120 10.53 8.74 4.52
CA LEU A 120 10.97 8.42 5.89
C LEU A 120 10.28 9.29 6.95
N LEU A 121 9.94 10.53 6.62
CA LEU A 121 9.14 11.40 7.49
C LEU A 121 7.74 10.80 7.71
N TRP A 122 7.08 10.30 6.67
CA TRP A 122 5.76 9.67 6.78
C TRP A 122 5.78 8.43 7.68
N ALA A 123 6.78 7.57 7.52
CA ALA A 123 6.97 6.42 8.40
C ALA A 123 7.28 6.83 9.85
N ALA A 124 8.07 7.89 10.06
CA ALA A 124 8.39 8.39 11.38
C ALA A 124 7.19 9.05 12.09
N LEU A 125 6.37 9.82 11.38
CA LEU A 125 5.18 10.46 11.96
C LEU A 125 4.13 9.43 12.38
N ASN A 126 4.05 8.30 11.68
CA ASN A 126 3.09 7.25 11.98
C ASN A 126 3.58 6.16 12.96
N HIS A 127 4.67 6.42 13.70
CA HIS A 127 5.33 5.42 14.56
C HIS A 127 4.49 4.88 15.73
N ARG A 128 3.37 5.49 16.10
CA ARG A 128 2.54 5.12 17.26
C ARG A 128 1.61 3.94 16.98
N GLY A 129 2.12 2.92 16.27
CA GLY A 129 1.37 1.73 15.87
C GLY A 129 0.47 1.91 14.65
N GLY A 130 0.66 2.99 13.87
CA GLY A 130 -0.07 3.17 12.63
C GLY A 130 0.57 2.37 11.50
N ARG A 131 -0.22 2.09 10.47
CA ARG A 131 0.24 1.37 9.28
C ARG A 131 0.53 2.36 8.18
N THR A 132 1.74 2.33 7.63
CA THR A 132 2.14 3.16 6.49
C THR A 132 2.51 2.26 5.33
N VAL A 133 1.86 2.42 4.19
CA VAL A 133 2.11 1.63 2.97
C VAL A 133 2.49 2.55 1.83
N PHE A 134 3.59 2.25 1.16
CA PHE A 134 4.05 2.95 -0.02
C PHE A 134 3.73 2.13 -1.28
N VAL A 135 3.33 2.82 -2.35
CA VAL A 135 3.07 2.23 -3.65
C VAL A 135 3.78 3.06 -4.71
N ASP A 136 4.63 2.47 -5.54
CA ASP A 136 5.34 3.17 -6.62
C ASP A 136 5.37 2.31 -7.89
N GLU A 137 5.73 2.87 -9.04
CA GLU A 137 5.78 2.14 -10.30
C GLU A 137 7.14 1.46 -10.59
N ILE A 138 8.17 1.75 -9.79
CA ILE A 138 9.53 1.30 -10.06
C ILE A 138 9.99 0.24 -9.04
N GLU A 139 9.85 -1.05 -9.40
CA GLU A 139 10.25 -2.21 -8.59
C GLU A 139 11.67 -2.07 -8.00
N TYR A 140 12.63 -1.62 -8.83
CA TYR A 140 14.01 -1.42 -8.37
C TYR A 140 14.11 -0.41 -7.21
N ILE A 141 13.35 0.70 -7.27
CA ILE A 141 13.38 1.73 -6.22
C ILE A 141 12.70 1.19 -4.96
N ILE A 142 11.57 0.48 -5.09
CA ILE A 142 10.89 -0.19 -3.99
C ILE A 142 11.83 -1.16 -3.28
N SER A 143 12.41 -2.13 -4.01
CA SER A 143 13.31 -3.12 -3.44
C SER A 143 14.50 -2.49 -2.73
N LYS A 144 15.12 -1.47 -3.35
CA LYS A 144 16.23 -0.73 -2.74
C LYS A 144 15.80 0.04 -1.49
N PHE A 145 14.60 0.61 -1.50
CA PHE A 145 14.07 1.34 -0.35
C PHE A 145 13.80 0.40 0.82
N GLU A 146 13.19 -0.77 0.60
CA GLU A 146 12.94 -1.77 1.64
C GLU A 146 14.23 -2.36 2.21
N GLN A 147 15.19 -2.73 1.35
CA GLN A 147 16.51 -3.22 1.78
C GLN A 147 17.21 -2.22 2.69
N ASN A 148 17.17 -0.94 2.31
CA ASN A 148 17.75 0.11 3.11
C ASN A 148 16.94 0.40 4.35
N ASN A 149 15.64 0.09 4.40
CA ASN A 149 14.70 0.42 5.46
C ASN A 149 13.88 -0.78 5.95
N PRO A 150 14.49 -1.70 6.71
CA PRO A 150 13.78 -2.85 7.26
C PRO A 150 12.53 -2.45 8.05
N GLY A 151 11.41 -3.11 7.75
CA GLY A 151 10.11 -2.87 8.39
C GLY A 151 9.22 -1.84 7.69
N ILE A 152 9.68 -1.20 6.61
CA ILE A 152 8.79 -0.46 5.71
C ILE A 152 7.98 -1.46 4.87
N GLU A 153 6.69 -1.20 4.71
CA GLU A 153 5.79 -1.92 3.79
C GLU A 153 5.67 -1.10 2.50
N ALA A 154 6.19 -1.63 1.39
CA ALA A 154 6.11 -0.98 0.08
C ALA A 154 5.82 -1.98 -1.04
N TYR A 155 5.12 -1.55 -2.08
CA TYR A 155 4.75 -2.39 -3.23
C TYR A 155 4.96 -1.66 -4.54
N ASP A 156 5.44 -2.37 -5.55
CA ASP A 156 5.39 -1.90 -6.92
C ASP A 156 4.04 -2.22 -7.58
N VAL A 157 3.61 -1.36 -8.51
CA VAL A 157 2.41 -1.56 -9.34
C VAL A 157 2.69 -1.17 -10.78
N GLN A 158 2.02 -1.84 -11.71
CA GLN A 158 2.09 -1.56 -13.14
C GLN A 158 1.12 -0.45 -13.53
N LEU A 159 1.64 0.76 -13.64
CA LEU A 159 0.88 1.90 -14.17
C LEU A 159 0.92 1.93 -15.70
N THR A 160 -0.18 1.52 -16.33
CA THR A 160 -0.30 1.42 -17.79
C THR A 160 -0.75 2.72 -18.47
N THR A 161 -1.24 3.70 -17.70
CA THR A 161 -1.70 5.00 -18.20
C THR A 161 -0.53 5.90 -18.61
N LYS A 162 -0.73 6.79 -19.59
CA LYS A 162 0.27 7.80 -19.96
C LYS A 162 -0.24 9.23 -19.82
N VAL A 163 0.62 10.18 -19.48
CA VAL A 163 0.28 11.61 -19.36
C VAL A 163 -0.47 12.12 -20.59
N THR A 164 -0.03 11.77 -21.80
CA THR A 164 -0.70 12.17 -23.06
C THR A 164 -2.12 11.65 -23.22
N GLU A 165 -2.46 10.55 -22.57
CA GLU A 165 -3.75 9.87 -22.74
C GLU A 165 -4.83 10.41 -21.80
N HIS A 166 -4.51 11.38 -20.93
CA HIS A 166 -5.41 11.87 -19.87
C HIS A 166 -6.82 12.23 -20.35
N LYS A 167 -6.96 12.90 -21.50
CA LYS A 167 -8.28 13.27 -22.06
C LYS A 167 -9.11 12.06 -22.46
N ASN A 168 -8.46 11.07 -23.08
CA ASN A 168 -9.09 9.82 -23.51
C ASN A 168 -9.47 8.96 -22.30
N LEU A 169 -8.58 8.88 -21.30
CA LEU A 169 -8.83 8.17 -20.05
C LEU A 169 -9.99 8.77 -19.25
N LEU A 170 -10.05 10.11 -19.16
CA LEU A 170 -11.16 10.80 -18.52
C LEU A 170 -12.48 10.53 -19.24
N SER A 171 -12.48 10.64 -20.58
CA SER A 171 -13.67 10.36 -21.40
C SER A 171 -14.13 8.91 -21.26
N HIS A 172 -13.17 7.97 -21.20
CA HIS A 172 -13.43 6.56 -20.93
C HIS A 172 -14.09 6.36 -19.56
N ALA A 173 -13.54 6.96 -18.50
CA ALA A 173 -14.07 6.84 -17.15
C ALA A 173 -15.49 7.37 -17.05
N LYS A 174 -15.77 8.54 -17.64
CA LYS A 174 -17.13 9.11 -17.72
C LYS A 174 -18.11 8.18 -18.41
N LYS A 175 -17.72 7.61 -19.56
CA LYS A 175 -18.56 6.67 -20.32
C LYS A 175 -18.86 5.38 -19.54
N HIS A 176 -17.93 4.93 -18.71
CA HIS A 176 -18.05 3.68 -17.92
C HIS A 176 -18.41 3.92 -16.45
N SER A 177 -18.83 5.14 -16.08
CA SER A 177 -19.25 5.52 -14.73
C SER A 177 -20.42 4.70 -14.18
N ARG A 178 -21.24 4.12 -15.07
CA ARG A 178 -22.35 3.21 -14.72
C ARG A 178 -21.94 1.72 -14.69
N LYS A 179 -20.67 1.40 -14.94
CA LYS A 179 -20.13 0.04 -15.04
C LYS A 179 -18.88 -0.12 -14.17
N ASP A 180 -17.71 -0.15 -14.79
CA ASP A 180 -16.46 -0.54 -14.13
C ASP A 180 -15.69 0.65 -13.55
N CYS A 181 -16.10 1.90 -13.82
CA CYS A 181 -15.49 3.11 -13.28
C CYS A 181 -16.40 3.83 -12.26
N ARG A 182 -16.96 3.09 -11.29
CA ARG A 182 -17.89 3.59 -10.27
C ARG A 182 -17.17 4.13 -9.02
N PRO A 183 -17.79 5.04 -8.24
CA PRO A 183 -17.21 5.56 -6.99
C PRO A 183 -17.00 4.50 -5.91
N VAL A 184 -17.92 3.53 -5.80
CA VAL A 184 -17.83 2.38 -4.89
C VAL A 184 -17.79 1.12 -5.74
N GLN A 185 -16.67 0.40 -5.70
CA GLN A 185 -16.45 -0.79 -6.50
C GLN A 185 -15.31 -1.66 -6.00
N ASN A 186 -15.24 -2.89 -6.51
CA ASN A 186 -14.10 -3.77 -6.31
C ASN A 186 -12.99 -3.45 -7.33
N LEU A 187 -11.90 -2.85 -6.87
CA LEU A 187 -10.76 -2.49 -7.71
C LEU A 187 -9.98 -3.70 -8.22
N LEU A 188 -9.91 -4.80 -7.45
CA LEU A 188 -9.17 -6.01 -7.82
C LEU A 188 -9.69 -6.65 -9.12
N PHE A 189 -11.00 -6.53 -9.38
CA PHE A 189 -11.66 -7.06 -10.59
C PHE A 189 -12.21 -5.95 -11.49
N SER A 190 -11.70 -4.72 -11.35
CA SER A 190 -12.18 -3.59 -12.13
C SER A 190 -11.55 -3.59 -13.53
N GLU A 191 -12.40 -3.50 -14.55
CA GLU A 191 -12.00 -3.29 -15.96
C GLU A 191 -11.82 -1.80 -16.31
N CYS A 192 -11.96 -0.89 -15.34
CA CYS A 192 -11.66 0.52 -15.59
C CYS A 192 -10.17 0.73 -15.82
N LYS A 193 -9.83 1.36 -16.96
CA LYS A 193 -8.45 1.73 -17.31
C LYS A 193 -7.72 2.64 -16.31
N LEU A 194 -8.43 3.20 -15.34
CA LEU A 194 -7.87 4.03 -14.27
C LEU A 194 -7.69 3.28 -12.95
N ALA A 195 -8.23 2.06 -12.83
CA ALA A 195 -8.11 1.26 -11.62
C ALA A 195 -6.73 0.61 -11.56
N ILE A 196 -6.05 0.76 -10.42
CA ILE A 196 -4.88 -0.04 -10.08
C ILE A 196 -5.40 -1.35 -9.48
N ASN A 197 -5.34 -2.43 -10.24
CA ASN A 197 -5.92 -3.74 -9.93
C ASN A 197 -4.89 -4.82 -9.56
N ASP A 198 -3.62 -4.44 -9.41
CA ASP A 198 -2.48 -5.30 -9.13
C ASP A 198 -1.82 -5.04 -7.76
N LEU A 199 -2.51 -4.34 -6.85
CA LEU A 199 -2.09 -4.27 -5.45
C LEU A 199 -2.29 -5.64 -4.77
N PRO A 200 -1.51 -5.95 -3.72
CA PRO A 200 -1.78 -7.12 -2.89
C PRO A 200 -3.22 -7.11 -2.35
N ASN A 201 -3.90 -8.27 -2.38
CA ASN A 201 -5.33 -8.37 -2.06
C ASN A 201 -5.74 -7.71 -0.73
N HIS A 202 -4.88 -7.79 0.29
CA HIS A 202 -5.17 -7.21 1.61
C HIS A 202 -5.19 -5.68 1.61
N ILE A 203 -4.51 -5.03 0.66
CA ILE A 203 -4.44 -3.56 0.54
C ILE A 203 -5.79 -2.97 0.15
N TYR A 204 -6.58 -3.69 -0.66
CA TYR A 204 -7.93 -3.28 -1.02
C TYR A 204 -8.91 -3.32 0.15
N GLU A 205 -8.63 -4.09 1.21
CA GLU A 205 -9.54 -4.26 2.36
C GLU A 205 -9.21 -3.33 3.53
N VAL A 206 -8.13 -2.54 3.44
CA VAL A 206 -7.72 -1.65 4.53
C VAL A 206 -8.68 -0.44 4.60
N PRO A 207 -9.23 -0.11 5.79
CA PRO A 207 -9.98 1.13 5.99
C PRO A 207 -9.02 2.31 6.13
N TRP A 208 -8.55 2.84 4.99
CA TRP A 208 -7.60 3.95 4.95
C TRP A 208 -8.14 5.21 5.66
N ASP A 209 -7.28 5.87 6.44
CA ASP A 209 -7.62 7.12 7.14
C ASP A 209 -7.06 8.32 6.40
N VAL A 210 -5.85 8.17 5.87
CA VAL A 210 -5.16 9.16 5.06
C VAL A 210 -4.64 8.47 3.81
N ILE A 211 -4.81 9.12 2.66
CA ILE A 211 -4.24 8.72 1.39
C ILE A 211 -3.48 9.92 0.83
N LEU A 212 -2.21 9.74 0.48
CA LEU A 212 -1.41 10.75 -0.23
C LEU A 212 -1.13 10.27 -1.65
N VAL A 213 -1.45 11.11 -2.63
CA VAL A 213 -1.08 10.91 -4.03
C VAL A 213 0.06 11.86 -4.38
N ASP A 214 1.29 11.35 -4.32
CA ASP A 214 2.54 12.04 -4.64
C ASP A 214 3.41 11.29 -5.69
N GLY A 215 2.81 10.33 -6.40
CA GLY A 215 3.41 9.54 -7.45
C GLY A 215 2.34 8.99 -8.38
N PRO A 216 2.67 8.60 -9.62
CA PRO A 216 3.98 8.71 -10.28
C PRO A 216 4.31 10.17 -10.64
N ARG A 217 5.50 10.41 -11.19
CA ARG A 217 5.99 11.77 -11.45
C ARG A 217 5.40 12.41 -12.69
N GLY A 218 5.19 11.66 -13.77
CA GLY A 218 4.63 12.18 -15.02
C GLY A 218 5.51 13.22 -15.72
N TYR A 219 6.85 13.08 -15.67
CA TYR A 219 7.79 14.08 -16.20
C TYR A 219 7.86 14.21 -17.72
N PHE A 220 7.35 13.22 -18.46
CA PHE A 220 7.31 13.27 -19.92
C PHE A 220 6.00 12.71 -20.47
N PRO A 221 5.62 13.07 -21.71
CA PRO A 221 4.33 12.70 -22.31
C PRO A 221 3.97 11.22 -22.22
N GLY A 222 4.95 10.32 -22.39
CA GLY A 222 4.76 8.86 -22.35
C GLY A 222 4.89 8.22 -20.96
N ALA A 223 5.18 9.00 -19.91
CA ALA A 223 5.33 8.48 -18.55
C ALA A 223 3.95 8.22 -17.91
N PRO A 224 3.88 7.34 -16.91
CA PRO A 224 2.75 7.28 -15.99
C PRO A 224 2.48 8.62 -15.33
N GLY A 225 1.19 8.99 -15.25
CA GLY A 225 0.72 10.18 -14.54
C GLY A 225 -0.19 9.82 -13.36
N ARG A 226 -0.57 10.81 -12.55
CA ARG A 226 -1.36 10.62 -11.31
C ARG A 226 -2.84 10.29 -11.55
N MET A 227 -3.27 10.07 -12.79
CA MET A 227 -4.66 9.73 -13.15
C MET A 227 -5.17 8.49 -12.41
N ALA A 228 -4.43 7.38 -12.52
CA ALA A 228 -4.82 6.11 -11.91
C ALA A 228 -4.72 6.14 -10.37
N PRO A 229 -3.66 6.70 -9.76
CA PRO A 229 -3.63 6.92 -8.32
C PRO A 229 -4.76 7.81 -7.78
N ILE A 230 -5.10 8.93 -8.44
CA ILE A 230 -6.22 9.79 -8.01
C ILE A 230 -7.55 9.04 -8.07
N PHE A 231 -7.81 8.31 -9.16
CA PHE A 231 -9.01 7.50 -9.28
C PHE A 231 -9.08 6.40 -8.21
N THR A 232 -7.98 5.67 -8.03
CA THR A 232 -7.88 4.58 -7.04
C THR A 232 -8.06 5.10 -5.62
N ALA A 233 -7.43 6.24 -5.27
CA ALA A 233 -7.63 6.91 -3.99
C ALA A 233 -9.09 7.34 -3.77
N ALA A 234 -9.75 7.87 -4.80
CA ALA A 234 -11.15 8.26 -4.74
C ALA A 234 -12.10 7.07 -4.46
N VAL A 235 -11.80 5.90 -5.02
CA VAL A 235 -12.56 4.66 -4.80
C VAL A 235 -12.26 4.07 -3.43
N LEU A 236 -10.99 3.94 -3.05
CA LEU A 236 -10.59 3.43 -1.72
C LEU A 236 -11.14 4.28 -0.58
N ALA A 237 -11.14 5.61 -0.73
CA ALA A 237 -11.65 6.53 0.29
C ALA A 237 -13.16 6.42 0.52
N ARG A 238 -13.93 6.08 -0.52
CA ARG A 238 -15.39 5.87 -0.45
C ARG A 238 -15.77 4.44 -0.09
N SER A 239 -14.86 3.50 -0.30
CA SER A 239 -15.07 2.08 -0.06
C SER A 239 -14.55 1.67 1.33
N LYS A 240 -14.94 0.48 1.79
CA LYS A 240 -14.35 -0.26 2.93
C LYS A 240 -14.60 0.27 4.34
N LYS A 241 -14.78 1.58 4.56
CA LYS A 241 -15.17 2.08 5.88
C LYS A 241 -16.68 1.98 6.09
N PRO A 242 -17.15 1.78 7.34
CA PRO A 242 -18.58 1.92 7.66
C PRO A 242 -19.12 3.27 7.16
N PRO A 243 -20.39 3.34 6.71
CA PRO A 243 -20.95 4.57 6.13
C PRO A 243 -20.79 5.80 7.04
N GLY A 244 -20.48 6.96 6.43
CA GLY A 244 -20.29 8.23 7.14
C GLY A 244 -18.93 8.38 7.85
N LYS A 245 -18.00 7.43 7.67
CA LYS A 245 -16.61 7.60 8.10
C LYS A 245 -15.83 8.38 7.05
N LYS A 246 -14.88 9.18 7.53
CA LYS A 246 -14.12 10.11 6.68
C LYS A 246 -12.72 9.57 6.37
N THR A 247 -12.24 9.90 5.19
CA THR A 247 -10.88 9.63 4.72
C THR A 247 -10.29 10.93 4.18
N HIS A 248 -9.11 11.29 4.66
CA HIS A 248 -8.37 12.44 4.15
C HIS A 248 -7.60 12.02 2.89
N VAL A 249 -7.81 12.71 1.78
CA VAL A 249 -7.07 12.47 0.54
C VAL A 249 -6.27 13.73 0.19
N PHE A 250 -4.96 13.57 0.08
CA PHE A 250 -4.05 14.62 -0.32
C PHE A 250 -3.54 14.36 -1.74
N VAL A 251 -3.54 15.38 -2.59
CA VAL A 251 -2.99 15.29 -3.95
C VAL A 251 -1.97 16.41 -4.12
N HIS A 252 -0.71 16.04 -4.29
CA HIS A 252 0.38 16.99 -4.51
C HIS A 252 0.44 17.43 -5.99
N ASP A 253 1.09 18.56 -6.28
CA ASP A 253 1.15 19.19 -7.61
C ASP A 253 -0.22 19.50 -8.27
N LEU A 254 -1.23 19.88 -7.49
CA LEU A 254 -2.57 20.23 -7.99
C LEU A 254 -2.58 21.43 -8.96
N GLY A 255 -1.45 22.11 -9.15
CA GLY A 255 -1.26 23.11 -10.20
C GLY A 255 -1.11 22.54 -11.61
N ARG A 256 -0.83 21.23 -11.76
CA ARG A 256 -0.71 20.56 -13.05
C ARG A 256 -2.07 20.13 -13.60
N GLU A 257 -2.20 20.09 -14.94
CA GLU A 257 -3.47 19.85 -15.63
C GLU A 257 -4.10 18.50 -15.25
N VAL A 258 -3.30 17.42 -15.28
CA VAL A 258 -3.75 16.06 -14.96
C VAL A 258 -4.33 16.00 -13.54
N GLU A 259 -3.57 16.46 -12.56
CA GLU A 259 -3.90 16.42 -11.15
C GLU A 259 -5.14 17.26 -10.87
N ALA A 260 -5.21 18.48 -11.42
CA ALA A 260 -6.36 19.37 -11.27
C ALA A 260 -7.65 18.78 -11.87
N VAL A 261 -7.57 18.24 -13.10
CA VAL A 261 -8.72 17.71 -13.82
C VAL A 261 -9.24 16.42 -13.15
N PHE A 262 -8.35 15.49 -12.81
CA PHE A 262 -8.73 14.22 -12.22
C PHE A 262 -9.20 14.37 -10.77
N SER A 263 -8.59 15.27 -9.99
CA SER A 263 -9.08 15.57 -8.64
C SER A 263 -10.46 16.21 -8.67
N LYS A 264 -10.71 17.14 -9.61
CA LYS A 264 -12.03 17.74 -9.80
C LYS A 264 -13.09 16.68 -10.14
N GLU A 265 -12.74 15.71 -10.98
CA GLU A 265 -13.67 14.67 -11.43
C GLU A 265 -13.97 13.62 -10.35
N PHE A 266 -12.95 13.15 -9.62
CA PHE A 266 -13.09 11.97 -8.76
C PHE A 266 -13.10 12.29 -7.25
N LEU A 267 -12.42 13.37 -6.84
CA LEU A 267 -12.41 13.81 -5.44
C LEU A 267 -13.45 14.90 -5.17
N CYS A 268 -13.85 15.63 -6.22
CA CYS A 268 -14.92 16.62 -6.23
C CYS A 268 -14.60 17.92 -5.48
N ARG A 269 -15.04 19.05 -6.04
CA ARG A 269 -14.74 20.38 -5.47
C ARG A 269 -15.43 20.58 -4.13
N GLU A 270 -16.62 20.02 -3.97
CA GLU A 270 -17.39 20.08 -2.73
C GLU A 270 -16.70 19.39 -1.54
N ASN A 271 -15.74 18.49 -1.79
CA ASN A 271 -14.99 17.79 -0.74
C ASN A 271 -13.63 18.44 -0.45
N MET A 272 -13.25 19.50 -1.16
CA MET A 272 -11.98 20.20 -0.94
C MET A 272 -12.06 21.00 0.36
N VAL A 273 -11.17 20.70 1.31
CA VAL A 273 -11.05 21.42 2.59
C VAL A 273 -10.19 22.65 2.42
N GLU A 274 -9.00 22.46 1.83
CA GLU A 274 -8.04 23.53 1.60
C GLU A 274 -7.09 23.19 0.45
N ARG A 275 -6.39 24.22 -0.02
CA ARG A 275 -5.23 24.10 -0.88
C ARG A 275 -4.06 24.82 -0.21
N VAL A 276 -2.99 24.10 0.06
CA VAL A 276 -1.77 24.63 0.65
C VAL A 276 -0.69 24.56 -0.43
N ASP A 277 -0.26 25.71 -0.94
CA ASP A 277 0.64 25.79 -2.10
C ASP A 277 0.15 24.94 -3.30
N SER A 278 0.84 23.83 -3.59
CA SER A 278 0.50 22.88 -4.65
C SER A 278 -0.26 21.65 -4.14
N LEU A 279 -0.41 21.48 -2.83
CA LEU A 279 -1.12 20.38 -2.20
C LEU A 279 -2.62 20.67 -2.09
N GLY A 280 -3.45 19.79 -2.65
CA GLY A 280 -4.89 19.77 -2.41
C GLY A 280 -5.25 18.82 -1.27
N HIS A 281 -6.06 19.29 -0.30
CA HIS A 281 -6.62 18.46 0.76
C HIS A 281 -8.12 18.27 0.57
N PHE A 282 -8.54 17.02 0.45
CA PHE A 282 -9.93 16.60 0.33
C PHE A 282 -10.32 15.71 1.50
N VAL A 283 -11.60 15.74 1.88
CA VAL A 283 -12.17 14.82 2.87
C VAL A 283 -13.39 14.14 2.27
N LEU A 284 -13.28 12.83 2.07
CA LEU A 284 -14.31 12.01 1.44
C LEU A 284 -15.03 11.20 2.52
N GLU A 285 -16.35 11.10 2.41
CA GLU A 285 -17.16 10.21 3.24
C GLU A 285 -17.33 8.86 2.56
N SER A 286 -17.28 7.78 3.33
CA SER A 286 -17.59 6.44 2.85
C SER A 286 -19.07 6.33 2.47
N GLU A 287 -19.30 5.66 1.35
CA GLU A 287 -20.61 5.51 0.74
C GLU A 287 -21.03 4.04 0.77
N ILE A 288 -22.33 3.79 0.96
CA ILE A 288 -22.89 2.46 0.69
C ILE A 288 -22.90 2.28 -0.82
N GLU A 289 -22.57 1.08 -1.31
CA GLU A 289 -22.74 0.76 -2.72
C GLU A 289 -24.21 0.95 -3.12
N ASN A 290 -24.52 2.10 -3.67
CA ASN A 290 -25.81 2.39 -4.26
C ASN A 290 -25.68 2.24 -5.77
N ARG A 291 -26.33 1.21 -6.32
CA ARG A 291 -26.34 0.93 -7.77
C ARG A 291 -27.04 2.03 -8.58
N GLU A 292 -27.66 3.01 -7.96
CA GLU A 292 -28.26 4.18 -8.60
C GLU A 292 -27.38 5.44 -8.52
N SER A 293 -26.32 5.43 -7.69
CA SER A 293 -25.33 6.50 -7.63
C SER A 293 -24.16 6.18 -8.57
N PHE A 294 -24.07 6.94 -9.66
CA PHE A 294 -23.08 6.69 -10.72
C PHE A 294 -22.00 7.77 -10.81
N GLY A 295 -22.20 8.91 -10.15
CA GLY A 295 -21.28 10.04 -10.20
C GLY A 295 -20.43 10.12 -8.94
N PHE A 296 -19.17 10.49 -9.10
CA PHE A 296 -18.31 10.80 -7.96
C PHE A 296 -18.75 12.08 -7.23
N CYS A 297 -19.29 13.05 -7.98
CA CYS A 297 -19.64 14.39 -7.50
C CYS A 297 -21.14 14.64 -7.64
N ARG A 298 -21.72 15.37 -6.68
CA ARG A 298 -23.18 15.55 -6.57
C ARG A 298 -23.78 16.43 -7.69
N ASN A 299 -22.97 17.22 -8.39
CA ASN A 299 -23.43 18.22 -9.37
C ASN A 299 -22.58 18.28 -10.66
N SER A 300 -22.43 17.18 -11.40
CA SER A 300 -21.76 17.20 -12.72
C SER A 300 -22.59 17.84 -13.86
N SER A 301 -23.79 18.37 -13.58
CA SER A 301 -24.76 18.81 -14.59
C SER A 301 -24.69 20.31 -14.95
N TYR A 302 -23.49 20.87 -15.17
CA TYR A 302 -23.37 22.17 -15.82
C TYR A 302 -22.34 22.11 -16.95
N PRO A 303 -22.77 22.07 -18.23
CA PRO A 303 -21.91 22.43 -19.33
C PRO A 303 -21.51 23.90 -19.14
N LEU A 304 -20.22 24.22 -19.30
CA LEU A 304 -19.81 25.60 -19.49
C LEU A 304 -20.59 26.14 -20.69
N SER A 305 -21.44 27.14 -20.46
CA SER A 305 -21.97 27.98 -21.52
C SER A 305 -20.78 28.55 -22.28
N SER A 306 -20.62 28.14 -23.53
CA SER A 306 -19.75 28.79 -24.49
C SER A 306 -20.13 30.26 -24.55
N SER A 307 -19.28 31.13 -24.01
CA SER A 307 -19.32 32.55 -24.31
C SER A 307 -18.96 32.70 -25.79
N SER A 308 -19.99 32.74 -26.63
CA SER A 308 -19.88 33.14 -28.03
C SER A 308 -19.30 34.55 -28.06
N SER A 309 -18.08 34.67 -28.59
CA SER A 309 -17.48 35.92 -29.01
C SER A 309 -18.38 36.57 -30.06
N SER A 310 -19.13 37.59 -29.68
CA SER A 310 -19.78 38.50 -30.62
C SER A 310 -18.71 39.40 -31.22
N SER A 311 -18.24 39.04 -32.42
CA SER A 311 -17.54 39.93 -33.32
C SER A 311 -18.50 41.03 -33.76
N SER A 312 -18.36 42.23 -33.19
CA SER A 312 -18.95 43.45 -33.73
C SER A 312 -18.03 44.01 -34.81
N SER A 313 -18.30 43.61 -36.06
CA SER A 313 -18.03 44.43 -37.24
C SER A 313 -19.09 45.52 -37.32
N MET A 314 -18.69 46.74 -37.70
CA MET A 314 -19.52 47.81 -38.30
C MET A 314 -18.63 49.07 -38.52
N PRO A 315 -19.01 50.01 -39.42
CA PRO A 315 -18.32 50.19 -40.70
C PRO A 315 -17.95 51.66 -40.99
N SER A 316 -17.44 51.88 -42.21
CA SER A 316 -17.18 53.14 -42.93
C SER A 316 -15.86 53.85 -42.63
#